data_AF-A0A8H6ACN0-F1
#
_entry.id   AF-A0A8H6ACN0-F1
#
_cell.length_a   1.000
_cell.length_b   1.000
_cell.length_c   1.000
_cell.angle_alpha   90.00
_cell.angle_beta   90.00
_cell.angle_gamma   90.00
#
_symmetry.space_group_name_H-M   'P 1'
#
loop_
_entity.id
_entity.type
_entity.pdbx_description
1 polymer ?
#
loop_
_entity_poly.entity_id
_entity_poly.type
_entity_poly.pdbx_seq_one_letter_code
_entity_poly.pdbx_strand_id
1 'polypeptide(L)'
;MDRDLTRNTKQYASYVYSKLLRQVKDWDFETQPTLTDLYAALLTILASIWFLDRELSWRFHCSAYRIACNLGFLLLDADGSGNNQSLPTQSIHKNQMRFCIWQLVHNDCLFRLHLGKPGLIDPRTLVVKFPELSTWNPHEGLNRSVQITFPVSTRLAFAKMRYFDLIDDMRRDGSQPCDQIIENLIRETQTAFMDWKIDESLEAVDCVMSAWLYDELIQNACSTIILLNRTRSVSNSQTSKLQSHEAARRAIEIMKRAMIVSSSFY
;
A
#
# COMPACT_ATOMS: atom_id res chain seq x y z
N MET A 1 -2.73 -27.92 23.29
CA MET A 1 -3.80 -26.90 23.21
C MET A 1 -3.51 -25.90 22.09
N ASP A 2 -2.33 -25.27 22.08
CA ASP A 2 -1.95 -24.19 21.16
C ASP A 2 -1.92 -24.57 19.65
N ARG A 3 -1.45 -25.80 19.34
CA ARG A 3 -1.44 -26.31 17.95
C ARG A 3 -2.84 -26.53 17.35
N ASP A 4 -3.82 -26.91 18.17
CA ASP A 4 -5.18 -27.15 17.68
C ASP A 4 -5.93 -25.84 17.44
N LEU A 5 -5.69 -24.81 18.29
CA LEU A 5 -6.23 -23.46 18.09
C LEU A 5 -5.66 -22.83 16.80
N THR A 6 -4.34 -22.90 16.62
CA THR A 6 -3.65 -22.41 15.42
C THR A 6 -4.12 -23.14 14.15
N ARG A 7 -4.35 -24.47 14.23
CA ARG A 7 -4.89 -25.26 13.12
C ARG A 7 -6.31 -24.83 12.76
N ASN A 8 -7.16 -24.61 13.76
CA ASN A 8 -8.53 -24.14 13.57
C ASN A 8 -8.58 -22.73 12.96
N THR A 9 -7.71 -21.82 13.39
CA THR A 9 -7.61 -20.45 12.83
C THR A 9 -7.17 -20.45 11.36
N LYS A 10 -6.17 -21.28 10.99
CA LYS A 10 -5.74 -21.40 9.58
C LYS A 10 -6.84 -21.99 8.69
N GLN A 11 -7.55 -23.01 9.20
CA GLN A 11 -8.69 -23.61 8.50
C GLN A 11 -9.84 -22.61 8.35
N TYR A 12 -10.10 -21.80 9.38
CA TYR A 12 -11.12 -20.77 9.34
C TYR A 12 -10.77 -19.63 8.36
N ALA A 13 -9.53 -19.14 8.37
CA ALA A 13 -9.08 -18.13 7.42
C ALA A 13 -9.21 -18.61 5.96
N SER A 14 -8.77 -19.85 5.69
CA SER A 14 -8.91 -20.48 4.37
C SER A 14 -10.38 -20.67 3.96
N TYR A 15 -11.25 -21.02 4.92
CA TYR A 15 -12.68 -21.13 4.69
C TYR A 15 -13.32 -19.77 4.35
N VAL A 16 -13.02 -18.73 5.13
CA VAL A 16 -13.51 -17.36 4.88
C VAL A 16 -13.04 -16.85 3.52
N TYR A 17 -11.76 -17.01 3.20
CA TYR A 17 -11.23 -16.61 1.89
C TYR A 17 -11.90 -17.38 0.75
N SER A 18 -12.10 -18.69 0.90
CA SER A 18 -12.83 -19.50 -0.09
C SER A 18 -14.28 -19.05 -0.29
N LYS A 19 -14.92 -18.56 0.78
CA LYS A 19 -16.28 -17.98 0.70
C LYS A 19 -16.26 -16.63 0.00
N LEU A 20 -15.30 -15.76 0.31
CA LEU A 20 -15.09 -14.50 -0.38
C LEU A 20 -14.91 -14.73 -1.89
N LEU A 21 -14.06 -15.69 -2.29
CA LEU A 21 -13.85 -16.04 -3.70
C LEU A 21 -15.11 -16.52 -4.42
N ARG A 22 -16.07 -17.13 -3.71
CA ARG A 22 -17.36 -17.52 -4.30
C ARG A 22 -18.24 -16.31 -4.52
N GLN A 23 -18.36 -15.44 -3.53
CA GLN A 23 -19.18 -14.22 -3.62
C GLN A 23 -18.67 -13.28 -4.72
N VAL A 24 -17.35 -13.15 -4.84
CA VAL A 24 -16.68 -12.36 -5.87
C VAL A 24 -17.01 -12.78 -7.30
N LYS A 25 -17.30 -14.07 -7.55
CA LYS A 25 -17.62 -14.55 -8.90
C LYS A 25 -18.95 -14.04 -9.43
N ASP A 26 -19.90 -13.85 -8.52
CA ASP A 26 -21.26 -13.44 -8.84
C ASP A 26 -21.46 -11.92 -8.67
N TRP A 27 -20.38 -11.20 -8.32
CA TRP A 27 -20.43 -9.79 -8.02
C TRP A 27 -20.33 -8.94 -9.29
N ASP A 28 -21.47 -8.39 -9.71
CA ASP A 28 -21.57 -7.42 -10.80
C ASP A 28 -21.75 -5.99 -10.26
N PHE A 29 -20.71 -5.17 -10.43
CA PHE A 29 -20.70 -3.75 -10.09
C PHE A 29 -20.55 -2.86 -11.34
N GLU A 30 -20.54 -3.45 -12.56
CA GLU A 30 -20.21 -2.70 -13.78
C GLU A 30 -21.34 -1.78 -14.22
N THR A 31 -22.59 -2.13 -13.89
CA THR A 31 -23.78 -1.38 -14.33
C THR A 31 -24.02 -0.11 -13.53
N GLN A 32 -23.93 -0.17 -12.19
CA GLN A 32 -24.09 0.97 -11.28
C GLN A 32 -23.25 0.77 -10.01
N PRO A 33 -21.97 1.16 -10.01
CA PRO A 33 -21.12 0.95 -8.85
C PRO A 33 -21.54 1.85 -7.69
N THR A 34 -21.46 1.31 -6.48
CA THR A 34 -21.76 2.00 -5.22
C THR A 34 -20.50 2.19 -4.39
N LEU A 35 -20.61 2.99 -3.32
CA LEU A 35 -19.54 3.11 -2.35
C LEU A 35 -19.21 1.78 -1.65
N THR A 36 -20.22 0.95 -1.40
CA THR A 36 -20.03 -0.40 -0.84
C THR A 36 -19.16 -1.24 -1.76
N ASP A 37 -19.34 -1.09 -3.08
CA ASP A 37 -18.52 -1.81 -4.05
C ASP A 37 -17.05 -1.40 -3.99
N LEU A 38 -16.78 -0.10 -3.80
CA LEU A 38 -15.41 0.39 -3.61
C LEU A 38 -14.75 -0.23 -2.37
N TYR A 39 -15.45 -0.24 -1.24
CA TYR A 39 -14.93 -0.85 0.00
C TYR A 39 -14.70 -2.35 -0.15
N ALA A 40 -15.66 -3.06 -0.74
CA ALA A 40 -15.53 -4.49 -0.98
C ALA A 40 -14.34 -4.79 -1.93
N ALA A 41 -14.07 -3.93 -2.91
CA ALA A 41 -12.97 -4.11 -3.84
C ALA A 41 -11.63 -3.89 -3.11
N LEU A 42 -11.50 -2.81 -2.33
CA LEU A 42 -10.32 -2.52 -1.51
C LEU A 42 -10.04 -3.63 -0.49
N LEU A 43 -11.07 -4.14 0.18
CA LEU A 43 -10.93 -5.27 1.11
C LEU A 43 -10.50 -6.55 0.38
N THR A 44 -11.00 -6.78 -0.84
CA THR A 44 -10.62 -7.94 -1.65
C THR A 44 -9.18 -7.84 -2.15
N ILE A 45 -8.69 -6.64 -2.48
CA ILE A 45 -7.26 -6.41 -2.79
C ILE A 45 -6.40 -6.88 -1.63
N LEU A 46 -6.70 -6.40 -0.40
CA LEU A 46 -5.97 -6.76 0.81
C LEU A 46 -6.04 -8.26 1.07
N ALA A 47 -7.24 -8.84 1.13
CA ALA A 47 -7.43 -10.27 1.38
C ALA A 47 -6.66 -11.14 0.38
N SER A 48 -6.67 -10.77 -0.90
CA SER A 48 -5.93 -11.49 -1.94
C SER A 48 -4.41 -11.36 -1.76
N ILE A 49 -3.90 -10.21 -1.30
CA ILE A 49 -2.47 -10.04 -0.93
C ILE A 49 -2.10 -10.99 0.20
N TRP A 50 -2.90 -11.05 1.26
CA TRP A 50 -2.67 -11.93 2.41
C TRP A 50 -2.64 -13.41 2.04
N PHE A 51 -3.44 -13.82 1.05
CA PHE A 51 -3.45 -15.18 0.50
C PHE A 51 -2.50 -15.39 -0.68
N LEU A 52 -1.63 -14.41 -0.97
CA LEU A 52 -0.65 -14.42 -2.06
C LEU A 52 -1.24 -14.57 -3.47
N ASP A 53 -2.54 -14.28 -3.63
CA ASP A 53 -3.22 -14.24 -4.92
C ASP A 53 -3.00 -12.88 -5.61
N ARG A 54 -1.79 -12.72 -6.13
CA ARG A 54 -1.30 -11.46 -6.71
C ARG A 54 -2.11 -11.02 -7.94
N GLU A 55 -2.57 -11.97 -8.76
CA GLU A 55 -3.33 -11.66 -9.96
C GLU A 55 -4.76 -11.24 -9.62
N LEU A 56 -5.42 -11.92 -8.68
CA LEU A 56 -6.74 -11.51 -8.22
C LEU A 56 -6.68 -10.13 -7.55
N SER A 57 -5.65 -9.90 -6.74
CA SER A 57 -5.43 -8.60 -6.10
C SER A 57 -5.30 -7.47 -7.14
N TRP A 58 -4.50 -7.69 -8.19
CA TRP A 58 -4.37 -6.73 -9.30
C TRP A 58 -5.70 -6.49 -10.02
N ARG A 59 -6.47 -7.54 -10.32
CA ARG A 59 -7.78 -7.40 -10.97
C ARG A 59 -8.73 -6.55 -10.13
N PHE A 60 -8.75 -6.76 -8.81
CA PHE A 60 -9.57 -5.94 -7.91
C PHE A 60 -9.06 -4.51 -7.74
N HIS A 61 -7.76 -4.28 -7.90
CA HIS A 61 -7.22 -2.92 -7.99
C HIS A 61 -7.73 -2.19 -9.23
N CYS A 62 -7.74 -2.84 -10.40
CA CYS A 62 -8.38 -2.30 -11.60
C CYS A 62 -9.88 -2.01 -11.38
N SER A 63 -10.60 -2.94 -10.74
CA SER A 63 -12.01 -2.77 -10.40
C SER A 63 -12.24 -1.57 -9.47
N ALA A 64 -11.47 -1.46 -8.38
CA ALA A 64 -11.59 -0.38 -7.42
C ALA A 64 -11.25 0.99 -8.05
N TYR A 65 -10.24 1.03 -8.92
CA TYR A 65 -9.93 2.22 -9.72
C TYR A 65 -11.11 2.62 -10.61
N ARG A 66 -11.70 1.68 -11.37
CA ARG A 66 -12.86 1.95 -12.24
C ARG A 66 -14.09 2.41 -11.44
N ILE A 67 -14.35 1.79 -10.30
CA ILE A 67 -15.41 2.21 -9.37
C ILE A 67 -15.16 3.65 -8.90
N ALA A 68 -13.94 3.96 -8.44
CA ALA A 68 -13.58 5.30 -7.99
C ALA A 68 -13.70 6.36 -9.11
N CYS A 69 -13.39 5.99 -10.35
CA CYS A 69 -13.63 6.84 -11.52
C CYS A 69 -15.12 7.11 -11.73
N ASN A 70 -15.93 6.05 -11.75
CA ASN A 70 -17.38 6.15 -11.98
C ASN A 70 -18.10 6.95 -10.88
N LEU A 71 -17.60 6.87 -9.64
CA LEU A 71 -18.10 7.65 -8.50
C LEU A 71 -17.58 9.09 -8.48
N GLY A 72 -16.64 9.46 -9.35
CA GLY A 72 -16.06 10.80 -9.42
C GLY A 72 -15.05 11.12 -8.32
N PHE A 73 -14.54 10.12 -7.61
CA PHE A 73 -13.68 10.33 -6.43
C PHE A 73 -12.23 10.72 -6.75
N LEU A 74 -11.78 10.55 -7.99
CA LEU A 74 -10.48 11.10 -8.41
C LEU A 74 -10.45 12.64 -8.45
N LEU A 75 -11.63 13.28 -8.46
CA LEU A 75 -11.81 14.73 -8.46
C LEU A 75 -12.54 15.21 -7.18
N LEU A 76 -12.41 14.46 -6.08
CA LEU A 76 -13.14 14.68 -4.82
C LEU A 76 -13.01 16.11 -4.26
N ASP A 77 -11.84 16.74 -4.46
CA ASP A 77 -11.54 18.10 -3.97
C ASP A 77 -11.47 19.15 -5.09
N ALA A 78 -11.99 18.86 -6.29
CA ALA A 78 -12.12 19.87 -7.34
C ALA A 78 -13.18 20.93 -6.98
N ASP A 79 -12.87 22.20 -7.24
CA ASP A 79 -13.81 23.30 -7.01
C ASP A 79 -15.05 23.15 -7.91
N GLY A 80 -16.22 23.09 -7.30
CA GLY A 80 -17.46 22.67 -7.95
C GLY A 80 -17.90 23.57 -9.10
N SER A 81 -17.82 23.07 -10.33
CA SER A 81 -18.65 23.57 -11.46
C SER A 81 -19.33 22.45 -12.26
N GLY A 82 -19.18 21.18 -11.88
CA GLY A 82 -19.81 20.06 -12.57
C GLY A 82 -20.67 19.23 -11.63
N ASN A 83 -21.99 19.37 -11.74
CA ASN A 83 -23.11 18.41 -11.56
C ASN A 83 -22.93 17.04 -10.86
N ASN A 84 -21.97 16.83 -9.97
CA ASN A 84 -21.75 15.55 -9.30
C ASN A 84 -22.59 15.49 -8.01
N GLN A 85 -23.89 15.24 -8.18
CA GLN A 85 -24.87 15.04 -7.10
C GLN A 85 -24.53 13.84 -6.17
N SER A 86 -23.49 13.07 -6.47
CA SER A 86 -23.06 11.87 -5.75
C SER A 86 -21.89 12.09 -4.76
N LEU A 87 -21.29 13.29 -4.69
CA LEU A 87 -20.14 13.53 -3.80
C LEU A 87 -20.58 13.74 -2.34
N PRO A 88 -19.91 13.12 -1.36
CA PRO A 88 -20.24 13.31 0.05
C PRO A 88 -20.11 14.78 0.48
N THR A 89 -21.21 15.38 0.95
CA THR A 89 -21.23 16.77 1.43
C THR A 89 -20.67 16.88 2.86
N GLN A 90 -20.68 15.79 3.64
CA GLN A 90 -20.16 15.78 5.00
C GLN A 90 -18.64 15.58 5.02
N SER A 91 -17.94 16.38 5.85
CA SER A 91 -16.48 16.37 5.96
C SER A 91 -15.90 15.00 6.32
N ILE A 92 -16.55 14.25 7.23
CA ILE A 92 -16.08 12.93 7.67
C ILE A 92 -16.10 11.93 6.52
N HIS A 93 -17.21 11.84 5.77
CA HIS A 93 -17.30 10.94 4.62
C HIS A 93 -16.34 11.35 3.52
N LYS A 94 -16.15 12.66 3.30
CA LYS A 94 -15.12 13.16 2.36
C LYS A 94 -13.71 12.73 2.79
N ASN A 95 -13.41 12.77 4.09
CA ASN A 95 -12.12 12.35 4.62
C ASN A 95 -11.87 10.85 4.44
N GLN A 96 -12.89 10.01 4.70
CA GLN A 96 -12.82 8.56 4.42
C GLN A 96 -12.52 8.30 2.93
N MET A 97 -13.12 9.07 2.02
CA MET A 97 -12.88 8.90 0.59
C MET A 97 -11.45 9.26 0.20
N ARG A 98 -10.86 10.31 0.81
CA ARG A 98 -9.43 10.61 0.63
C ARG A 98 -8.56 9.41 1.01
N PHE A 99 -8.84 8.72 2.12
CA PHE A 99 -8.10 7.52 2.50
C PHE A 99 -8.22 6.40 1.45
N CYS A 100 -9.43 6.11 0.97
CA CYS A 100 -9.63 5.09 -0.07
C CYS A 100 -8.83 5.40 -1.34
N ILE A 101 -8.84 6.66 -1.79
CA ILE A 101 -8.13 7.06 -3.00
C ILE A 101 -6.61 7.03 -2.81
N TRP A 102 -6.09 7.51 -1.67
CA TRP A 102 -4.67 7.40 -1.38
C TRP A 102 -4.21 5.94 -1.19
N GLN A 103 -5.07 5.06 -0.66
CA GLN A 103 -4.79 3.63 -0.63
C GLN A 103 -4.68 3.03 -2.04
N LEU A 104 -5.54 3.46 -2.98
CA LEU A 104 -5.39 3.08 -4.39
C LEU A 104 -4.06 3.57 -4.95
N VAL A 105 -3.66 4.81 -4.68
CA VAL A 105 -2.36 5.35 -5.11
C VAL A 105 -1.19 4.50 -4.59
N HIS A 106 -1.22 4.13 -3.30
CA HIS A 106 -0.18 3.30 -2.69
C HIS A 106 -0.13 1.91 -3.33
N ASN A 107 -1.29 1.28 -3.53
CA ASN A 107 -1.41 -0.02 -4.18
C ASN A 107 -0.94 0.00 -5.63
N ASP A 108 -1.30 1.03 -6.40
CA ASP A 108 -0.88 1.19 -7.80
C ASP A 108 0.66 1.18 -7.91
N CYS A 109 1.32 1.89 -6.99
CA CYS A 109 2.77 1.89 -6.90
C CYS A 109 3.34 0.50 -6.54
N LEU A 110 2.71 -0.23 -5.61
CA LEU A 110 3.14 -1.58 -5.23
C LEU A 110 3.00 -2.57 -6.41
N PHE A 111 1.88 -2.53 -7.13
CA PHE A 111 1.65 -3.41 -8.27
C PHE A 111 2.62 -3.14 -9.41
N ARG A 112 2.86 -1.86 -9.72
CA ARG A 112 3.84 -1.49 -10.74
C ARG A 112 5.26 -1.90 -10.36
N LEU A 113 5.64 -1.70 -9.10
CA LEU A 113 6.97 -2.02 -8.61
C LEU A 113 7.23 -3.54 -8.51
N HIS A 114 6.28 -4.31 -7.97
CA HIS A 114 6.50 -5.72 -7.64
C HIS A 114 6.01 -6.69 -8.71
N LEU A 115 4.96 -6.33 -9.46
CA LEU A 115 4.36 -7.21 -10.46
C LEU A 115 4.60 -6.73 -11.89
N GLY A 116 5.24 -5.57 -12.08
CA GLY A 116 5.46 -4.99 -13.42
C GLY A 116 4.17 -4.63 -14.15
N LYS A 117 3.06 -4.46 -13.42
CA LYS A 117 1.76 -4.06 -14.00
C LYS A 117 1.82 -2.58 -14.46
N PRO A 118 1.01 -2.19 -15.45
CA PRO A 118 0.90 -0.77 -15.84
C PRO A 118 0.34 0.06 -14.68
N GLY A 119 0.76 1.32 -14.55
CA GLY A 119 0.12 2.23 -13.59
C GLY A 119 -1.26 2.66 -14.09
N LEU A 120 -2.26 2.67 -13.20
CA LEU A 120 -3.62 3.15 -13.52
C LEU A 120 -3.84 4.60 -13.10
N ILE A 121 -3.14 5.04 -12.05
CA ILE A 121 -3.35 6.36 -11.47
C ILE A 121 -2.23 7.29 -11.92
N ASP A 122 -2.60 8.35 -12.64
CA ASP A 122 -1.72 9.48 -12.88
C ASP A 122 -1.89 10.52 -11.75
N PRO A 123 -0.89 10.69 -10.87
CA PRO A 123 -0.96 11.66 -9.78
C PRO A 123 -1.20 13.09 -10.26
N ARG A 124 -0.85 13.43 -11.50
CA ARG A 124 -1.04 14.78 -12.08
C ARG A 124 -2.50 15.09 -12.37
N THR A 125 -3.32 14.05 -12.54
CA THR A 125 -4.77 14.17 -12.80
C THR A 125 -5.60 14.08 -11.52
N LEU A 126 -4.98 13.72 -10.40
CA LEU A 126 -5.65 13.52 -9.13
C LEU A 126 -5.92 14.85 -8.42
N VAL A 127 -7.20 15.16 -8.17
CA VAL A 127 -7.61 16.34 -7.39
C VAL A 127 -8.21 15.88 -6.07
N VAL A 128 -7.34 15.37 -5.20
CA VAL A 128 -7.68 14.81 -3.89
C VAL A 128 -6.65 15.28 -2.87
N LYS A 129 -7.10 15.97 -1.82
CA LYS A 129 -6.23 16.41 -0.72
C LYS A 129 -5.77 15.21 0.11
N PHE A 130 -4.73 15.38 0.90
CA PHE A 130 -4.41 14.41 1.94
C PHE A 130 -5.56 14.29 2.95
N PRO A 131 -5.80 13.09 3.49
CA PRO A 131 -6.75 12.91 4.56
C PRO A 131 -6.30 13.66 5.82
N GLU A 132 -7.28 14.21 6.53
CA GLU A 132 -7.13 14.83 7.84
C GLU A 132 -6.95 13.73 8.88
N LEU A 133 -5.73 13.63 9.43
CA LEU A 133 -5.37 12.61 10.43
C LEU A 133 -5.84 12.98 11.85
N SER A 134 -6.11 14.27 12.10
CA SER A 134 -6.48 14.83 13.40
C SER A 134 -7.87 14.41 13.88
N THR A 135 -8.72 13.92 12.99
CA THR A 135 -10.08 13.47 13.34
C THR A 135 -10.10 12.11 14.03
N TRP A 136 -8.98 11.40 14.10
CA TRP A 136 -8.89 10.10 14.76
C TRP A 136 -8.36 10.23 16.19
N ASN A 137 -8.98 9.47 17.09
CA ASN A 137 -8.56 9.39 18.48
C ASN A 137 -7.17 8.73 18.57
N PRO A 138 -6.10 9.47 18.93
CA PRO A 138 -4.74 8.93 18.95
C PRO A 138 -4.50 7.98 20.13
N HIS A 139 -5.43 7.91 21.10
CA HIS A 139 -5.36 6.99 22.23
C HIS A 139 -5.79 5.57 21.87
N GLU A 140 -6.36 5.36 20.69
CA GLU A 140 -6.63 4.04 20.15
C GLU A 140 -5.41 3.56 19.33
N GLY A 141 -4.80 2.44 19.74
CA GLY A 141 -3.54 1.96 19.18
C GLY A 141 -3.57 1.72 17.65
N LEU A 142 -4.70 1.28 17.12
CA LEU A 142 -4.89 1.12 15.68
C LEU A 142 -4.90 2.49 14.97
N ASN A 143 -5.63 3.46 15.48
CA ASN A 143 -5.70 4.82 14.91
C ASN A 143 -4.31 5.47 14.90
N ARG A 144 -3.55 5.36 15.98
CA ARG A 144 -2.16 5.86 16.03
C ARG A 144 -1.29 5.22 14.96
N SER A 145 -1.43 3.91 14.75
CA SER A 145 -0.66 3.20 13.74
C SER A 145 -1.03 3.63 12.33
N VAL A 146 -2.29 3.91 12.04
CA VAL A 146 -2.70 4.46 10.74
C VAL A 146 -2.23 5.92 10.57
N GLN A 147 -2.26 6.75 11.62
CA GLN A 147 -1.71 8.12 11.60
C GLN A 147 -0.21 8.16 11.28
N ILE A 148 0.55 7.14 11.71
CA ILE A 148 1.99 7.01 11.44
C ILE A 148 2.24 6.39 10.06
N THR A 149 1.53 5.32 9.72
CA THR A 149 1.80 4.55 8.48
C THR A 149 1.35 5.29 7.23
N PHE A 150 0.29 6.10 7.30
CA PHE A 150 -0.18 6.89 6.16
C PHE A 150 0.88 7.86 5.59
N PRO A 151 1.49 8.77 6.38
CA PRO A 151 2.48 9.71 5.86
C PRO A 151 3.74 8.99 5.34
N VAL A 152 4.17 7.91 5.97
CA VAL A 152 5.31 7.12 5.48
C VAL A 152 4.97 6.43 4.17
N SER A 153 3.81 5.76 4.06
CA SER A 153 3.36 5.12 2.82
C SER A 153 3.27 6.11 1.67
N THR A 154 2.80 7.33 1.95
CA THR A 154 2.72 8.42 0.98
C THR A 154 4.09 8.88 0.50
N ARG A 155 5.06 9.08 1.41
CA ARG A 155 6.46 9.39 1.03
C ARG A 155 7.06 8.28 0.16
N LEU A 156 6.82 7.02 0.53
CA LEU A 156 7.25 5.88 -0.25
C LEU A 156 6.60 5.80 -1.63
N ALA A 157 5.33 6.19 -1.76
CA ALA A 157 4.66 6.25 -3.05
C ALA A 157 5.28 7.33 -3.95
N PHE A 158 5.56 8.52 -3.43
CA PHE A 158 6.23 9.57 -4.20
C PHE A 158 7.64 9.20 -4.64
N ALA A 159 8.43 8.55 -3.79
CA ALA A 159 9.73 8.02 -4.18
C ALA A 159 9.60 7.00 -5.34
N LYS A 160 8.60 6.11 -5.29
CA LYS A 160 8.32 5.15 -6.38
C LYS A 160 7.85 5.84 -7.66
N MET A 161 6.99 6.84 -7.58
CA MET A 161 6.54 7.60 -8.76
C MET A 161 7.69 8.28 -9.48
N ARG A 162 8.61 8.91 -8.74
CA ARG A 162 9.82 9.51 -9.32
C ARG A 162 10.76 8.47 -9.93
N TYR A 163 10.86 7.30 -9.30
CA TYR A 163 11.57 6.16 -9.90
C TYR A 163 10.90 5.72 -11.21
N PHE A 164 9.58 5.65 -11.23
CA PHE A 164 8.84 5.26 -12.43
C PHE A 164 9.00 6.24 -13.58
N ASP A 165 8.96 7.54 -13.31
CA ASP A 165 9.26 8.58 -14.30
C ASP A 165 10.67 8.36 -14.88
N LEU A 166 11.67 8.11 -14.02
CA LEU A 166 13.04 7.79 -14.46
C LEU A 166 13.10 6.55 -15.36
N ILE A 167 12.42 5.45 -14.98
CA ILE A 167 12.39 4.22 -15.80
C ILE A 167 11.70 4.46 -17.15
N ASP A 168 10.60 5.21 -17.16
CA ASP A 168 9.85 5.48 -18.38
C ASP A 168 10.63 6.39 -19.33
N ASP A 169 11.34 7.39 -18.81
CA ASP A 169 12.19 8.26 -19.62
C ASP A 169 13.35 7.46 -20.24
N MET A 170 14.03 6.61 -19.46
CA MET A 170 15.08 5.70 -19.97
C MET A 170 14.59 4.78 -21.10
N ARG A 171 13.35 4.30 -21.01
CA ARG A 171 12.76 3.46 -22.06
C ARG A 171 12.48 4.24 -23.34
N ARG A 172 12.19 5.55 -23.23
CA ARG A 172 11.91 6.41 -24.38
C ARG A 172 13.18 6.89 -25.07
N ASP A 173 14.22 7.24 -24.32
CA ASP A 173 15.44 7.86 -24.84
C ASP A 173 16.65 6.90 -24.93
N GLY A 174 16.55 5.71 -24.36
CA GLY A 174 17.63 4.72 -24.31
C GLY A 174 18.79 5.09 -23.36
N SER A 175 18.58 6.08 -22.49
CA SER A 175 19.59 6.56 -21.55
C SER A 175 19.88 5.56 -20.43
N GLN A 176 21.04 5.75 -19.78
CA GLN A 176 21.43 4.98 -18.60
C GLN A 176 20.86 5.62 -17.33
N PRO A 177 20.55 4.81 -16.29
CA PRO A 177 20.01 5.33 -15.05
C PRO A 177 21.02 6.22 -14.35
N CYS A 178 20.56 7.38 -13.87
CA CYS A 178 21.38 8.24 -13.03
C CYS A 178 21.48 7.66 -11.61
N ASP A 179 22.62 7.04 -11.29
CA ASP A 179 22.88 6.43 -9.98
C ASP A 179 22.69 7.41 -8.82
N GLN A 180 22.93 8.72 -9.03
CA GLN A 180 22.71 9.74 -8.00
C GLN A 180 21.22 9.94 -7.70
N ILE A 181 20.35 9.86 -8.71
CA ILE A 181 18.89 9.91 -8.51
C ILE A 181 18.45 8.67 -7.73
N ILE A 182 18.94 7.48 -8.10
CA ILE A 182 18.64 6.23 -7.40
C ILE A 182 19.08 6.30 -5.93
N GLU A 183 20.30 6.78 -5.65
CA GLU A 183 20.81 6.94 -4.28
C GLU A 183 19.94 7.91 -3.46
N ASN A 184 19.49 9.01 -4.07
CA ASN A 184 18.59 9.96 -3.41
C ASN A 184 17.23 9.32 -3.06
N LEU A 185 16.67 8.49 -3.95
CA LEU A 185 15.41 7.79 -3.71
C LEU A 185 15.54 6.70 -2.62
N ILE A 186 16.68 6.01 -2.57
CA ILE A 186 17.00 5.07 -1.48
C ILE A 186 17.09 5.81 -0.16
N ARG A 187 17.80 6.94 -0.12
CA ARG A 187 17.93 7.76 1.09
C ARG A 187 16.56 8.26 1.57
N GLU A 188 15.73 8.76 0.66
CA GLU A 188 14.36 9.20 0.97
C GLU A 188 13.49 8.07 1.53
N THR A 189 13.63 6.86 0.96
CA THR A 189 12.97 5.65 1.46
C THR A 189 13.42 5.32 2.89
N GLN A 190 14.71 5.46 3.21
CA GLN A 190 15.25 5.20 4.55
C GLN A 190 14.85 6.27 5.57
N THR A 191 14.95 7.55 5.21
CA THR A 191 14.61 8.65 6.12
C THR A 191 13.14 8.69 6.45
N ALA A 192 12.26 8.23 5.55
CA ALA A 192 10.83 8.11 5.83
C ALA A 192 10.53 7.25 7.08
N PHE A 193 11.36 6.26 7.39
CA PHE A 193 11.20 5.42 8.59
C PHE A 193 11.81 6.06 9.82
N MET A 194 12.97 6.70 9.66
CA MET A 194 13.67 7.36 10.76
C MET A 194 12.86 8.52 11.32
N ASP A 195 12.33 9.37 10.44
CA ASP A 195 11.57 10.57 10.84
C ASP A 195 10.31 10.21 11.65
N TRP A 196 9.73 9.04 11.36
CA TRP A 196 8.50 8.55 11.98
C TRP A 196 8.74 7.45 13.02
N LYS A 197 10.00 7.17 13.37
CA LYS A 197 10.40 6.21 14.43
C LYS A 197 9.66 4.87 14.32
N ILE A 198 9.61 4.31 13.10
CA ILE A 198 8.84 3.10 12.82
C ILE A 198 9.35 1.89 13.62
N ASP A 199 10.68 1.77 13.80
CA ASP A 199 11.26 0.67 14.59
C ASP A 199 10.83 0.74 16.07
N GLU A 200 10.89 1.92 16.68
CA GLU A 200 10.40 2.16 18.06
C GLU A 200 8.90 1.86 18.17
N SER A 201 8.12 2.25 17.14
CA SER A 201 6.68 2.05 17.11
C SER A 201 6.32 0.57 17.03
N LEU A 202 7.06 -0.22 16.23
CA LEU A 202 6.87 -1.67 16.14
C LEU A 202 7.24 -2.37 17.45
N GLU A 203 8.27 -1.93 18.16
CA GLU A 203 8.66 -2.49 19.46
C GLU A 203 7.63 -2.23 20.56
N ALA A 204 6.89 -1.12 20.46
CA ALA A 204 5.85 -0.75 21.41
C ALA A 204 4.45 -1.26 21.05
N VAL A 205 4.30 -2.04 19.96
CA VAL A 205 2.98 -2.49 19.50
C VAL A 205 2.38 -3.55 20.44
N ASP A 206 1.12 -3.33 20.79
CA ASP A 206 0.26 -4.20 21.59
C ASP A 206 -0.95 -4.75 20.80
N CYS A 207 -1.00 -4.48 19.50
CA CYS A 207 -2.10 -4.87 18.62
C CYS A 207 -1.58 -5.59 17.38
N VAL A 208 -2.10 -6.79 17.12
CA VAL A 208 -1.74 -7.62 15.95
C VAL A 208 -1.88 -6.84 14.64
N MET A 209 -2.98 -6.11 14.47
CA MET A 209 -3.22 -5.33 13.24
C MET A 209 -2.17 -4.23 13.05
N SER A 210 -1.77 -3.55 14.13
CA SER A 210 -0.70 -2.55 14.10
C SER A 210 0.65 -3.17 13.74
N ALA A 211 0.97 -4.36 14.27
CA ALA A 211 2.20 -5.08 13.92
C ALA A 211 2.27 -5.37 12.42
N TRP A 212 1.16 -5.83 11.84
CA TRP A 212 1.06 -6.11 10.41
C TRP A 212 1.16 -4.86 9.54
N LEU A 213 0.55 -3.74 9.96
CA LEU A 213 0.68 -2.47 9.24
C LEU A 213 2.14 -1.98 9.18
N TYR A 214 2.88 -2.09 10.29
CA TYR A 214 4.29 -1.72 10.32
C TYR A 214 5.18 -2.71 9.55
N ASP A 215 4.90 -4.01 9.63
CA ASP A 215 5.58 -5.02 8.81
C ASP A 215 5.40 -4.71 7.32
N GLU A 216 4.17 -4.54 6.84
CA GLU A 216 3.87 -4.22 5.44
C GLU A 216 4.63 -2.98 4.96
N LEU A 217 4.67 -1.93 5.79
CA LEU A 217 5.42 -0.72 5.51
C LEU A 217 6.92 -1.00 5.37
N ILE A 218 7.52 -1.76 6.28
CA ILE A 218 8.95 -2.11 6.23
C ILE A 218 9.24 -3.04 5.02
N GLN A 219 8.38 -4.00 4.71
CA GLN A 219 8.49 -4.86 3.53
C GLN A 219 8.49 -4.01 2.24
N ASN A 220 7.58 -3.03 2.16
CA ASN A 220 7.47 -2.11 1.04
C ASN A 220 8.77 -1.30 0.84
N ALA A 221 9.35 -0.77 1.93
CA ALA A 221 10.60 -0.02 1.83
C ALA A 221 11.81 -0.89 1.50
N CYS A 222 11.95 -2.04 2.15
CA CYS A 222 13.07 -2.96 1.89
C CYS A 222 13.07 -3.43 0.44
N SER A 223 11.90 -3.83 -0.07
CA SER A 223 11.75 -4.23 -1.48
C SER A 223 11.99 -3.08 -2.45
N THR A 224 11.56 -1.85 -2.13
CA THR A 224 11.89 -0.64 -2.89
C THR A 224 13.40 -0.43 -2.98
N ILE A 225 14.13 -0.50 -1.86
CA ILE A 225 15.59 -0.36 -1.82
C ILE A 225 16.28 -1.42 -2.68
N ILE A 226 15.86 -2.68 -2.57
CA ILE A 226 16.42 -3.79 -3.35
C ILE A 226 16.21 -3.56 -4.85
N LEU A 227 15.02 -3.13 -5.26
CA LEU A 227 14.70 -2.91 -6.68
C LEU A 227 15.42 -1.69 -7.23
N LEU A 228 15.48 -0.58 -6.49
CA LEU A 228 16.28 0.60 -6.85
C LEU A 228 17.75 0.23 -7.05
N ASN A 229 18.32 -0.55 -6.13
CA ASN A 229 19.70 -1.03 -6.24
C ASN A 229 19.97 -1.88 -7.48
N ARG A 230 19.00 -2.70 -7.92
CA ARG A 230 19.11 -3.50 -9.15
C ARG A 230 19.12 -2.67 -10.42
N THR A 231 18.59 -1.44 -10.36
CA THR A 231 18.52 -0.55 -11.52
C THR A 231 19.71 0.37 -11.70
N ARG A 232 20.72 0.32 -10.81
CA ARG A 232 21.93 1.14 -10.98
C ARG A 232 22.71 0.76 -12.24
N SER A 233 23.28 1.76 -12.89
CA SER A 233 24.11 1.61 -14.09
C SER A 233 25.41 0.88 -13.80
N VAL A 234 25.99 1.10 -12.61
CA VAL A 234 27.17 0.37 -12.13
C VAL A 234 26.74 -1.00 -11.61
N SER A 235 26.71 -1.99 -12.51
CA SER A 235 26.54 -3.39 -12.13
C SER A 235 27.61 -3.77 -11.11
N ASN A 236 27.20 -4.16 -9.89
CA ASN A 236 28.06 -4.67 -8.81
C ASN A 236 28.89 -3.68 -7.97
N SER A 237 28.39 -2.48 -7.61
CA SER A 237 29.01 -1.81 -6.46
C SER A 237 28.78 -2.65 -5.19
N GLN A 238 29.86 -2.96 -4.46
CA GLN A 238 29.80 -3.75 -3.22
C GLN A 238 28.81 -3.14 -2.22
N THR A 239 28.72 -1.82 -2.20
CA THR A 239 27.77 -1.04 -1.40
C THR A 239 26.31 -1.37 -1.73
N SER A 240 25.94 -1.41 -3.02
CA SER A 240 24.57 -1.71 -3.45
C SER A 240 24.14 -3.13 -3.07
N LYS A 241 25.07 -4.10 -3.18
CA LYS A 241 24.85 -5.48 -2.72
C LYS A 241 24.65 -5.54 -1.21
N LEU A 242 25.49 -4.84 -0.44
CA LEU A 242 25.39 -4.81 1.01
C LEU A 242 24.06 -4.20 1.46
N GLN A 243 23.67 -3.03 0.92
CA GLN A 243 22.39 -2.39 1.21
C GLN A 243 21.20 -3.30 0.87
N SER A 244 21.23 -3.99 -0.27
CA SER A 244 20.17 -4.93 -0.67
C SER A 244 20.10 -6.14 0.27
N HIS A 245 21.25 -6.66 0.71
CA HIS A 245 21.33 -7.76 1.66
C HIS A 245 20.82 -7.34 3.05
N GLU A 246 21.16 -6.14 3.51
CA GLU A 246 20.68 -5.59 4.77
C GLU A 246 19.16 -5.36 4.73
N ALA A 247 18.64 -4.80 3.64
CA ALA A 247 17.20 -4.66 3.43
C ALA A 247 16.48 -6.02 3.45
N ALA A 248 17.02 -7.04 2.78
CA ALA A 248 16.44 -8.39 2.79
C ALA A 248 16.47 -9.02 4.19
N ARG A 249 17.59 -8.88 4.92
CA ARG A 249 17.70 -9.35 6.31
C ARG A 249 16.68 -8.65 7.21
N ARG A 250 16.57 -7.32 7.10
CA ARG A 250 15.60 -6.53 7.86
C ARG A 250 14.16 -6.99 7.59
N ALA A 251 13.79 -7.14 6.32
CA ALA A 251 12.48 -7.66 5.92
C ALA A 251 12.15 -9.00 6.59
N ILE A 252 13.08 -9.95 6.58
CA ILE A 252 12.88 -11.26 7.21
C ILE A 252 12.73 -11.16 8.73
N GLU A 253 13.59 -10.39 9.40
CA GLU A 253 13.55 -10.25 10.85
C GLU A 253 12.28 -9.57 11.35
N ILE A 254 11.79 -8.56 10.63
CA ILE A 254 10.55 -7.85 10.98
C ILE A 254 9.33 -8.74 10.77
N MET A 255 9.29 -9.49 9.67
CA MET A 255 8.20 -10.46 9.42
C MET A 255 8.14 -11.51 10.54
N LYS A 256 9.29 -12.03 10.98
CA LYS A 256 9.36 -12.94 12.13
C LYS A 256 8.79 -12.29 13.40
N ARG A 257 9.15 -11.03 13.68
CA ARG A 257 8.63 -10.30 14.85
C ARG A 257 7.10 -10.14 14.77
N ALA A 258 6.56 -9.71 13.63
CA ALA A 258 5.11 -9.58 13.45
C ALA A 258 4.37 -10.92 13.62
N MET A 259 4.97 -12.02 13.16
CA MET A 259 4.45 -13.37 13.41
C MET A 259 4.48 -13.76 14.89
N ILE A 260 5.55 -13.43 15.62
CA ILE A 260 5.64 -13.69 17.07
C ILE A 260 4.57 -12.90 17.83
N VAL A 261 4.44 -11.60 17.53
CA VAL A 261 3.38 -10.76 18.11
C VAL A 261 2.03 -11.41 17.85
N SER A 262 1.75 -11.82 16.60
CA SER A 262 0.50 -12.50 16.25
C SER A 262 0.26 -13.78 17.04
N SER A 263 1.29 -14.60 17.28
CA SER A 263 1.15 -15.83 18.07
C SER A 263 0.92 -15.59 19.56
N SER A 264 1.38 -14.47 20.12
CA SER A 264 1.20 -14.15 21.55
C SER A 264 -0.23 -13.73 21.91
N PHE A 265 -1.09 -13.49 20.92
CA PHE A 265 -2.52 -13.16 21.12
C PHE A 265 -3.46 -14.36 20.95
N TYR A 266 -2.93 -15.57 20.75
CA TYR A 266 -3.70 -16.82 20.61
C TYR A 266 -3.42 -17.82 21.74
#